data_AF-A0A1G3BB48-F1
#
_entry.id   AF-A0A1G3BB48-F1
#
_cell.length_a   1.000
_cell.length_b   1.000
_cell.length_c   1.000
_cell.angle_alpha   90.00
_cell.angle_beta   90.00
_cell.angle_gamma   90.00
#
_symmetry.space_group_name_H-M   'P 1'
#
loop_
_entity.id
_entity.type
_entity.pdbx_description
1 polymer ?
#
loop_
_entity_poly.entity_id
_entity_poly.type
_entity_poly.pdbx_seq_one_letter_code
_entity_poly.pdbx_strand_id
1 'polypeptide(L)'
;NYFYLGERIGEARLPHIQVVDMAAQKRQKQSPLLLCCELQEAIQNNLKKKEQSLLLINRRGFARSCFCFECHGGISCPNCSVSLVYHKLPQKLQCHYCDFKIPLPKSCPSCSSQRLGLTGYGSQTIEKELKTFFPKAKIVRLDRDTTSRKKDFFKILQDIHAGKIDIIVGTQMIAKGHDIEKMTLVGVIGLDANLGFPDFRAAEKTFQMLTQVAGRAGRGNKPGHVMIQSFNPTHPSIQLAATHHYEKFFELEGKLRQELNYPPFGKLIQFLFQSPSEARLIEAMHQLEKNIPLWKEKNIQILGPAPQALAKLRNQFRWHFLIKGPSSKSLNTKARQVIDWMGINLKNIRWSIDVDPQNML
;
A
#
# COMPACT_ATOMS: atom_id res chain seq x y z
N ASN A 1 11.09 -26.00 -17.52
CA ASN A 1 9.69 -26.50 -17.48
C ASN A 1 9.08 -26.14 -16.14
N TYR A 2 8.23 -25.11 -16.12
CA TYR A 2 7.39 -24.83 -14.96
C TYR A 2 6.14 -25.70 -15.06
N PHE A 3 5.80 -26.42 -13.99
CA PHE A 3 4.58 -27.23 -13.92
C PHE A 3 3.44 -26.37 -13.41
N TYR A 4 2.32 -26.36 -14.12
CA TYR A 4 1.09 -25.70 -13.68
C TYR A 4 0.36 -26.63 -12.69
N LEU A 5 0.13 -26.13 -11.47
CA LEU A 5 -0.68 -26.81 -10.47
C LEU A 5 -2.08 -26.19 -10.50
N GLY A 6 -2.97 -26.75 -11.31
CA GLY A 6 -4.35 -26.28 -11.46
C GLY A 6 -5.25 -26.57 -10.26
N GLU A 7 -4.81 -27.47 -9.37
CA GLU A 7 -5.59 -27.93 -8.22
C GLU A 7 -4.85 -27.65 -6.91
N ARG A 8 -5.61 -27.37 -5.86
CA ARG A 8 -5.06 -27.24 -4.50
C ARG A 8 -4.65 -28.62 -3.98
N ILE A 9 -3.69 -28.63 -3.06
CA ILE A 9 -3.29 -29.85 -2.34
C ILE A 9 -4.50 -30.39 -1.55
N GLY A 10 -4.81 -31.68 -1.75
CA GLY A 10 -5.90 -32.38 -1.06
C GLY A 10 -7.28 -31.96 -1.56
N GLU A 11 -8.27 -31.92 -0.65
CA GLU A 11 -9.68 -31.55 -0.95
C GLU A 11 -9.98 -30.06 -0.74
N ALA A 12 -8.95 -29.23 -0.55
CA ALA A 12 -9.12 -27.83 -0.16
C ALA A 12 -9.78 -27.01 -1.28
N ARG A 13 -10.97 -26.46 -1.02
CA ARG A 13 -11.69 -25.59 -1.94
C ARG A 13 -11.20 -24.15 -1.87
N LEU A 14 -11.38 -23.40 -2.95
CA LEU A 14 -11.17 -21.94 -2.92
C LEU A 14 -12.20 -21.30 -1.97
N PRO A 15 -11.79 -20.32 -1.16
CA PRO A 15 -12.74 -19.67 -0.25
C PRO A 15 -13.76 -18.86 -1.04
N HIS A 16 -14.94 -18.73 -0.46
CA HIS A 16 -15.90 -17.75 -0.93
C HIS A 16 -15.40 -16.34 -0.58
N ILE A 17 -15.39 -15.43 -1.55
CA ILE A 17 -14.95 -14.05 -1.37
C ILE A 17 -16.15 -13.13 -1.56
N GLN A 18 -16.48 -12.37 -0.52
CA GLN A 18 -17.51 -11.34 -0.54
C GLN A 18 -16.85 -9.97 -0.59
N VAL A 19 -17.28 -9.12 -1.52
CA VAL A 19 -16.86 -7.71 -1.60
C VAL A 19 -17.97 -6.83 -1.03
N VAL A 20 -17.63 -5.98 -0.07
CA VAL A 20 -18.55 -5.04 0.57
C VAL A 20 -18.25 -3.62 0.09
N ASP A 21 -19.28 -2.95 -0.40
CA ASP A 21 -19.23 -1.54 -0.81
C ASP A 21 -19.32 -0.62 0.42
N MET A 22 -18.16 -0.08 0.82
CA MET A 22 -18.06 0.84 1.96
C MET A 22 -18.67 2.22 1.66
N ALA A 23 -18.73 2.62 0.38
CA ALA A 23 -19.39 3.87 0.00
C ALA A 23 -20.90 3.77 0.19
N ALA A 24 -21.50 2.63 -0.17
CA ALA A 24 -22.92 2.34 0.10
C ALA A 24 -23.23 2.32 1.60
N GLN A 25 -22.42 1.62 2.40
CA GLN A 25 -22.53 1.55 3.86
C GLN A 25 -22.51 2.95 4.50
N LYS A 26 -21.63 3.84 4.01
CA LYS A 26 -21.55 5.24 4.48
C LYS A 26 -22.77 6.06 4.09
N ARG A 27 -23.27 5.93 2.84
CA ARG A 27 -24.49 6.63 2.37
C ARG A 27 -25.72 6.23 3.18
N GLN A 28 -25.83 4.95 3.53
CA GLN A 28 -26.96 4.42 4.29
C GLN A 28 -26.84 4.70 5.80
N LYS A 29 -25.78 5.41 6.25
CA LYS A 29 -25.44 5.64 7.66
C LYS A 29 -25.38 4.36 8.51
N GLN A 30 -25.20 3.20 7.86
CA GLN A 30 -25.19 1.89 8.52
C GLN A 30 -23.87 1.63 9.25
N SER A 31 -22.78 2.27 8.83
CA SER A 31 -21.51 2.17 9.53
C SER A 31 -20.72 3.48 9.50
N PRO A 32 -20.67 4.25 10.61
CA PRO A 32 -19.66 5.29 10.79
C PRO A 32 -18.28 4.70 11.17
N LEU A 33 -18.13 3.38 11.08
CA LEU A 33 -17.10 2.56 11.70
C LEU A 33 -16.17 1.93 10.64
N LEU A 34 -15.06 1.34 11.08
CA LEU A 34 -14.11 0.72 10.17
C LEU A 34 -14.54 -0.66 9.70
N LEU A 35 -15.38 -1.30 10.49
CA LEU A 35 -15.93 -2.61 10.22
C LEU A 35 -17.39 -2.43 9.79
N CYS A 36 -17.72 -2.89 8.58
CA CYS A 36 -19.10 -3.02 8.12
C CYS A 36 -19.84 -4.04 8.98
N CYS A 37 -21.15 -3.91 9.04
CA CYS A 37 -22.00 -4.78 9.86
C CYS A 37 -21.82 -6.25 9.48
N GLU A 38 -21.71 -6.55 8.18
CA GLU A 38 -21.55 -7.92 7.68
C GLU A 38 -20.25 -8.56 8.19
N LEU A 39 -19.16 -7.79 8.27
CA LEU A 39 -17.88 -8.28 8.82
C LEU A 39 -17.99 -8.51 10.34
N GLN A 40 -18.69 -7.64 11.06
CA GLN A 40 -18.93 -7.82 12.49
C GLN A 40 -19.75 -9.09 12.76
N GLU A 41 -20.81 -9.33 12.00
CA GLU A 41 -21.63 -10.54 12.09
C GLU A 41 -20.82 -11.81 11.77
N ALA A 42 -19.99 -11.77 10.73
CA ALA A 42 -19.12 -12.88 10.39
C ALA A 42 -18.12 -13.20 11.52
N ILE A 43 -17.52 -12.18 12.13
CA ILE A 43 -16.65 -12.35 13.30
C ILE A 43 -17.42 -12.96 14.47
N GLN A 44 -18.62 -12.44 14.77
CA GLN A 44 -19.45 -12.94 15.86
C GLN A 44 -19.81 -14.43 15.67
N ASN A 45 -20.06 -14.85 14.44
CA ASN A 45 -20.35 -16.25 14.11
C ASN A 45 -19.11 -17.14 14.28
N ASN A 46 -17.92 -16.67 13.89
CA ASN A 46 -16.66 -17.37 14.15
C ASN A 46 -16.41 -17.55 15.65
N LEU A 47 -16.63 -16.52 16.45
CA LEU A 47 -16.50 -16.58 17.90
C LEU A 47 -17.43 -17.64 18.52
N LYS A 48 -18.70 -17.72 18.08
CA LYS A 48 -19.65 -18.74 18.53
C LYS A 48 -19.18 -20.17 18.20
N LYS A 49 -18.53 -20.34 17.05
CA LYS A 49 -18.00 -21.63 16.57
C LYS A 49 -16.62 -21.97 17.14
N LYS A 50 -16.02 -21.11 17.97
CA LYS A 50 -14.63 -21.22 18.45
C LYS A 50 -13.62 -21.29 17.29
N GLU A 51 -13.90 -20.55 16.23
CA GLU A 51 -13.04 -20.38 15.06
C GLU A 51 -12.33 -19.03 15.09
N GLN A 52 -11.24 -18.90 14.34
CA GLN A 52 -10.37 -17.72 14.35
C GLN A 52 -10.63 -16.82 13.15
N SER A 53 -10.47 -15.51 13.36
CA SER A 53 -10.63 -14.48 12.33
C SER A 53 -9.36 -13.66 12.15
N LEU A 54 -8.94 -13.43 10.91
CA LEU A 54 -7.82 -12.54 10.57
C LEU A 54 -8.34 -11.26 9.94
N LEU A 55 -8.02 -10.10 10.50
CA LEU A 55 -8.22 -8.81 9.87
C LEU A 55 -6.88 -8.29 9.33
N LEU A 56 -6.78 -8.29 8.00
CA LEU A 56 -5.64 -7.76 7.28
C LEU A 56 -5.85 -6.27 6.97
N ILE A 57 -4.85 -5.48 7.35
CA ILE A 57 -4.77 -4.07 6.97
C ILE A 57 -3.61 -3.76 6.05
N ASN A 58 -3.84 -2.80 5.17
CA ASN A 58 -2.76 -2.22 4.38
C ASN A 58 -1.88 -1.32 5.26
N ARG A 59 -0.61 -1.71 5.42
CA ARG A 59 0.35 -1.09 6.35
C ARG A 59 0.75 0.36 5.97
N ARG A 60 0.57 0.79 4.73
CA ARG A 60 1.16 2.06 4.23
C ARG A 60 0.25 3.30 4.31
N GLY A 61 -1.07 3.15 4.43
CA GLY A 61 -2.01 4.29 4.31
C GLY A 61 -2.68 4.77 5.61
N PHE A 62 -2.53 4.06 6.72
CA PHE A 62 -3.39 4.24 7.90
C PHE A 62 -2.64 4.59 9.19
N ALA A 63 -1.38 5.01 9.09
CA ALA A 63 -0.71 5.64 10.22
C ALA A 63 -1.55 6.85 10.68
N ARG A 64 -1.84 6.96 11.98
CA ARG A 64 -2.65 8.06 12.50
C ARG A 64 -1.99 9.36 12.09
N SER A 65 -2.65 10.22 11.33
CA SER A 65 -2.19 11.55 10.97
C SER A 65 -3.17 12.58 11.51
N CYS A 66 -2.70 13.78 11.77
CA CYS A 66 -3.57 14.87 12.20
C CYS A 66 -4.04 15.65 10.97
N PHE A 67 -5.33 15.98 10.92
CA PHE A 67 -5.95 16.78 9.88
C PHE A 67 -6.83 17.87 10.49
N CYS A 68 -7.11 18.93 9.73
CA CYS A 68 -8.03 19.98 10.15
C CYS A 68 -9.43 19.76 9.56
N PHE A 69 -10.49 19.93 10.35
CA PHE A 69 -11.86 19.85 9.86
C PHE A 69 -12.29 21.07 9.03
N GLU A 70 -11.56 22.18 9.13
CA GLU A 70 -11.88 23.42 8.42
C GLU A 70 -11.24 23.44 7.03
N CYS A 71 -9.91 23.38 6.96
CA CYS A 71 -9.20 23.41 5.69
C CYS A 71 -8.99 22.02 5.06
N HIS A 72 -9.40 20.94 5.74
CA HIS A 72 -9.22 19.55 5.31
C HIS A 72 -7.74 19.12 5.11
N GLY A 73 -6.79 20.00 5.43
CA GLY A 73 -5.35 19.75 5.30
C GLY A 73 -4.79 18.91 6.44
N GLY A 74 -3.83 18.04 6.11
CA GLY A 74 -3.01 17.32 7.09
C GLY A 74 -1.90 18.19 7.68
N ILE A 75 -1.40 17.84 8.88
CA ILE A 75 -0.20 18.48 9.42
C ILE A 75 1.04 17.86 8.77
N SER A 76 1.67 18.63 7.89
CA SER A 76 2.80 18.18 7.07
C SER A 76 4.16 18.37 7.75
N CYS A 77 5.14 17.55 7.34
CA CYS A 77 6.53 17.75 7.73
C CYS A 77 7.16 18.92 6.94
N PRO A 78 7.91 19.83 7.57
CA PRO A 78 8.61 20.89 6.82
C PRO A 78 9.76 20.34 5.96
N ASN A 79 10.29 19.18 6.33
CA ASN A 79 11.45 18.56 5.70
C ASN A 79 11.09 17.51 4.63
N CYS A 80 9.83 17.06 4.61
CA CYS A 80 9.34 16.00 3.73
C CYS A 80 7.92 16.34 3.30
N SER A 81 7.56 16.15 2.02
CA SER A 81 6.19 16.38 1.52
C SER A 81 5.24 15.25 1.93
N VAL A 82 5.16 14.97 3.24
CA VAL A 82 4.31 13.95 3.87
C VAL A 82 3.61 14.52 5.09
N SER A 83 2.42 13.99 5.38
CA SER A 83 1.77 14.18 6.66
C SER A 83 2.56 13.52 7.79
N LEU A 84 2.63 14.20 8.94
CA LEU A 84 3.23 13.65 10.15
C LEU A 84 2.33 12.57 10.76
N VAL A 85 2.97 11.55 11.35
CA VAL A 85 2.29 10.46 12.04
C VAL A 85 2.17 10.77 13.52
N TYR A 86 0.96 10.73 14.04
CA TYR A 86 0.62 10.82 15.45
C TYR A 86 1.00 9.54 16.20
N HIS A 87 1.83 9.73 17.22
CA HIS A 87 2.17 8.75 18.24
C HIS A 87 1.46 9.14 19.54
N LYS A 88 0.82 8.17 20.20
CA LYS A 88 0.06 8.41 21.44
C LYS A 88 0.97 8.53 22.68
N LEU A 89 2.12 7.85 22.68
CA LEU A 89 3.03 7.77 23.82
C LEU A 89 4.50 7.89 23.35
N PRO A 90 5.18 9.02 23.61
CA PRO A 90 4.60 10.30 24.04
C PRO A 90 3.64 10.87 22.98
N GLN A 91 2.70 11.74 23.38
CA GLN A 91 1.80 12.42 22.42
C GLN A 91 2.59 13.38 21.52
N LYS A 92 2.87 12.97 20.30
CA LYS A 92 3.65 13.76 19.33
C LYS A 92 3.26 13.42 17.90
N LEU A 93 3.57 14.31 16.98
CA LEU A 93 3.59 14.07 15.55
C LEU A 93 5.04 13.82 15.12
N GLN A 94 5.29 12.77 14.34
CA GLN A 94 6.61 12.36 13.91
C GLN A 94 6.64 12.02 12.42
N CYS A 95 7.64 12.54 11.71
CA CYS A 95 7.97 12.10 10.36
C CYS A 95 8.83 10.83 10.43
N HIS A 96 8.37 9.72 9.88
CA HIS A 96 9.17 8.48 9.85
C HIS A 96 10.29 8.49 8.80
N TYR A 97 10.31 9.48 7.92
CA TYR A 97 11.38 9.60 6.93
C TYR A 97 12.58 10.39 7.45
N CYS A 98 12.38 11.53 8.12
CA CYS A 98 13.46 12.41 8.59
C CYS A 98 13.55 12.53 10.12
N ASP A 99 12.70 11.80 10.86
CA ASP A 99 12.63 11.81 12.32
C ASP A 99 12.26 13.16 12.96
N PHE A 100 11.81 14.15 12.16
CA PHE A 100 11.24 15.40 12.65
C PHE A 100 10.04 15.15 13.57
N LYS A 101 10.04 15.77 14.74
CA LYS A 101 9.02 15.60 15.78
C LYS A 101 8.50 16.95 16.24
N ILE A 102 7.19 17.05 16.42
CA ILE A 102 6.53 18.18 17.09
C ILE A 102 5.50 17.67 18.08
N PRO A 103 5.17 18.41 19.15
CA PRO A 103 3.98 18.12 19.93
C PRO A 103 2.71 18.24 19.05
N LEU A 104 1.61 17.60 19.46
CA LEU A 104 0.33 17.82 18.81
C LEU A 104 -0.07 19.30 18.99
N PRO A 105 -0.24 20.10 17.91
CA PRO A 105 -0.56 21.51 18.07
C PRO A 105 -2.02 21.70 18.51
N LYS A 106 -2.29 22.82 19.18
CA LYS A 106 -3.65 23.19 19.62
C LYS A 106 -4.51 23.78 18.49
N SER A 107 -3.87 24.26 17.43
CA SER A 107 -4.51 24.88 16.26
C SER A 107 -3.82 24.45 14.97
N CYS A 108 -4.56 24.49 13.86
CA CYS A 108 -4.06 24.17 12.54
C CYS A 108 -2.98 25.19 12.12
N PRO A 109 -1.77 24.76 11.72
CA PRO A 109 -0.75 25.67 11.23
C PRO A 109 -1.12 26.41 9.94
N SER A 110 -2.10 25.91 9.18
CA SER A 110 -2.49 26.46 7.87
C SER A 110 -3.66 27.44 7.94
N CYS A 111 -4.63 27.23 8.82
CA CYS A 111 -5.84 28.07 8.91
C CYS A 111 -6.18 28.52 10.34
N SER A 112 -5.33 28.22 11.33
CA SER A 112 -5.50 28.58 12.75
C SER A 112 -6.72 27.98 13.45
N SER A 113 -7.56 27.18 12.78
CA SER A 113 -8.69 26.49 13.39
C SER A 113 -8.25 25.52 14.48
N GLN A 114 -8.96 25.51 15.60
CA GLN A 114 -8.74 24.57 16.71
C GLN A 114 -9.39 23.20 16.46
N ARG A 115 -10.16 23.06 15.37
CA ARG A 115 -10.84 21.82 15.00
C ARG A 115 -9.87 20.87 14.30
N LEU A 116 -8.97 20.28 15.07
CA LEU A 116 -8.05 19.23 14.62
C LEU A 116 -8.63 17.85 14.93
N GLY A 117 -8.59 16.98 13.94
CA GLY A 117 -8.94 15.57 14.03
C GLY A 117 -7.72 14.68 13.85
N LEU A 118 -7.84 13.43 14.31
CA LEU A 118 -6.90 12.37 13.95
C LEU A 118 -7.60 11.44 12.97
N THR A 119 -7.00 11.26 11.80
CA THR A 119 -7.43 10.29 10.79
C THR A 119 -6.37 9.21 10.67
N GLY A 120 -6.72 8.06 10.10
CA GLY A 120 -5.83 6.92 10.01
C GLY A 120 -6.22 5.81 10.98
N TYR A 121 -6.37 4.64 10.40
CA TYR A 121 -6.96 3.46 11.01
C TYR A 121 -5.93 2.34 11.06
N GLY A 122 -4.89 2.56 11.85
CA GLY A 122 -3.87 1.53 12.07
C GLY A 122 -4.49 0.31 12.76
N SER A 123 -3.70 -0.76 12.83
CA SER A 123 -4.06 -2.01 13.52
C SER A 123 -4.56 -1.78 14.96
N GLN A 124 -4.07 -0.72 15.62
CA GLN A 124 -4.51 -0.29 16.95
C GLN A 124 -5.94 0.27 16.99
N THR A 125 -6.41 0.94 15.94
CA THR A 125 -7.78 1.48 15.91
C THR A 125 -8.77 0.34 15.71
N ILE A 126 -8.46 -0.59 14.79
CA ILE A 126 -9.26 -1.80 14.59
C ILE A 126 -9.29 -2.66 15.86
N GLU A 127 -8.15 -2.83 16.54
CA GLU A 127 -8.11 -3.55 17.83
C GLU A 127 -9.04 -2.92 18.87
N LYS A 128 -9.05 -1.59 18.99
CA LYS A 128 -9.95 -0.89 19.93
C LYS A 128 -11.41 -1.08 19.57
N GLU A 129 -11.74 -0.93 18.29
CA GLU A 129 -13.09 -1.11 17.78
C GLU A 129 -13.58 -2.55 18.02
N LEU A 130 -12.73 -3.54 17.73
CA LEU A 130 -13.00 -4.93 18.04
C LEU A 130 -13.20 -5.19 19.54
N LYS A 131 -12.44 -4.53 20.43
CA LYS A 131 -12.65 -4.66 21.89
C LYS A 131 -13.98 -4.06 22.34
N THR A 132 -14.47 -3.03 21.65
CA THR A 132 -15.81 -2.47 21.91
C THR A 132 -16.89 -3.46 21.52
N PHE A 133 -16.79 -4.07 20.33
CA PHE A 133 -17.80 -5.03 19.84
C PHE A 133 -17.71 -6.41 20.49
N PHE A 134 -16.50 -6.88 20.78
CA PHE A 134 -16.20 -8.22 21.27
C PHE A 134 -15.31 -8.16 22.52
N PRO A 135 -15.80 -7.62 23.65
CA PRO A 135 -14.99 -7.39 24.85
C PRO A 135 -14.44 -8.68 25.48
N LYS A 136 -15.06 -9.82 25.21
CA LYS A 136 -14.63 -11.14 25.70
C LYS A 136 -13.63 -11.85 24.78
N ALA A 137 -13.46 -11.38 23.54
CA ALA A 137 -12.58 -12.03 22.56
C ALA A 137 -11.11 -11.71 22.83
N LYS A 138 -10.25 -12.72 22.71
CA LYS A 138 -8.80 -12.57 22.78
C LYS A 138 -8.27 -12.08 21.44
N ILE A 139 -7.95 -10.78 21.40
CA ILE A 139 -7.48 -10.09 20.21
C ILE A 139 -5.97 -9.89 20.29
N VAL A 140 -5.23 -10.21 19.22
CA VAL A 140 -3.79 -9.95 19.13
C VAL A 140 -3.45 -9.09 17.91
N ARG A 141 -2.45 -8.22 18.07
CA ARG A 141 -1.90 -7.40 16.99
C ARG A 141 -0.54 -7.92 16.56
N LEU A 142 -0.42 -8.26 15.29
CA LEU A 142 0.79 -8.79 14.66
C LEU A 142 1.26 -7.84 13.56
N ASP A 143 2.09 -6.87 13.95
CA ASP A 143 2.80 -5.97 13.05
C ASP A 143 4.28 -5.86 13.43
N ARG A 144 5.08 -5.20 12.58
CA ARG A 144 6.54 -5.09 12.79
C ARG A 144 6.89 -4.37 14.09
N ASP A 145 5.98 -3.55 14.62
CA ASP A 145 6.23 -2.75 15.81
C ASP A 145 5.94 -3.57 17.09
N THR A 146 4.96 -4.49 17.06
CA THR A 146 4.67 -5.41 18.18
C THR A 146 5.56 -6.64 18.24
N THR A 147 6.25 -7.00 17.15
CA THR A 147 7.01 -8.26 17.02
C THR A 147 8.53 -8.07 17.03
N SER A 148 9.01 -6.92 17.55
CA SER A 148 10.42 -6.52 17.55
C SER A 148 11.37 -7.52 18.25
N ARG A 149 10.87 -8.42 19.10
CA ARG A 149 11.62 -9.54 19.68
C ARG A 149 11.15 -10.88 19.09
N LYS A 150 12.07 -11.65 18.48
CA LYS A 150 11.79 -12.96 17.87
C LYS A 150 11.02 -13.93 18.80
N LYS A 151 11.34 -13.95 20.10
CA LYS A 151 10.69 -14.82 21.09
C LYS A 151 9.19 -14.52 21.27
N ASP A 152 8.82 -13.24 21.23
CA ASP A 152 7.42 -12.82 21.40
C ASP A 152 6.56 -13.26 20.20
N PHE A 153 7.12 -13.21 18.99
CA PHE A 153 6.45 -13.67 17.78
C PHE A 153 6.16 -15.18 17.80
N PHE A 154 7.14 -16.01 18.18
CA PHE A 154 6.94 -17.46 18.27
C PHE A 154 5.87 -17.84 19.30
N LYS A 155 5.85 -17.17 20.47
CA LYS A 155 4.83 -17.40 21.49
C LYS A 155 3.43 -17.08 20.97
N ILE A 156 3.27 -15.93 20.30
CA ILE A 156 1.97 -15.54 19.70
C ILE A 156 1.53 -16.59 18.67
N LEU A 157 2.45 -17.05 17.82
CA LEU A 157 2.13 -18.11 16.86
C LEU A 157 1.68 -19.40 17.55
N GLN A 158 2.36 -19.84 18.61
CA GLN A 158 1.94 -21.02 19.37
C GLN A 158 0.54 -20.84 19.97
N ASP A 159 0.24 -19.66 20.52
CA ASP A 159 -1.09 -19.37 21.09
C ASP A 159 -2.18 -19.31 20.00
N ILE A 160 -1.84 -18.88 18.78
CA ILE A 160 -2.74 -18.93 17.61
C ILE A 160 -3.03 -20.39 17.25
N HIS A 161 -2.01 -21.24 17.06
CA HIS A 161 -2.19 -22.65 16.71
C HIS A 161 -2.94 -23.43 17.80
N ALA A 162 -2.69 -23.11 19.08
CA ALA A 162 -3.42 -23.68 20.20
C ALA A 162 -4.90 -23.23 20.27
N GLY A 163 -5.31 -22.25 19.44
CA GLY A 163 -6.67 -21.69 19.47
C GLY A 163 -6.95 -20.85 20.71
N LYS A 164 -5.92 -20.27 21.34
CA LYS A 164 -6.08 -19.36 22.48
C LYS A 164 -6.34 -17.92 22.05
N ILE A 165 -6.20 -17.61 20.76
CA ILE A 165 -6.47 -16.30 20.17
C ILE A 165 -7.70 -16.42 19.30
N ASP A 166 -8.63 -15.47 19.41
CA ASP A 166 -9.86 -15.49 18.64
C ASP A 166 -9.76 -14.62 17.38
N ILE A 167 -9.16 -13.44 17.52
CA ILE A 167 -9.07 -12.46 16.42
C ILE A 167 -7.64 -11.95 16.29
N ILE A 168 -7.13 -11.97 15.08
CA ILE A 168 -5.78 -11.55 14.73
C ILE A 168 -5.88 -10.31 13.86
N VAL A 169 -5.26 -9.20 14.29
CA VAL A 169 -5.18 -7.96 13.50
C VAL A 169 -3.76 -7.82 12.99
N GLY A 170 -3.56 -7.75 11.67
CA GLY A 170 -2.24 -7.87 11.09
C GLY A 170 -2.01 -7.16 9.77
N THR A 171 -0.74 -7.06 9.42
CA THR A 171 -0.31 -6.64 8.08
C THR A 171 0.15 -7.86 7.29
N GLN A 172 0.60 -7.66 6.04
CA GLN A 172 1.05 -8.71 5.11
C GLN A 172 2.07 -9.73 5.68
N MET A 173 2.69 -9.47 6.84
CA MET A 173 3.59 -10.40 7.52
C MET A 173 2.92 -11.73 7.93
N ILE A 174 1.63 -11.73 8.27
CA ILE A 174 0.92 -12.95 8.69
C ILE A 174 0.54 -13.82 7.49
N ALA A 175 0.41 -13.22 6.31
CA ALA A 175 -0.03 -13.90 5.10
C ALA A 175 1.07 -14.78 4.45
N LYS A 176 2.27 -14.85 5.03
CA LYS A 176 3.42 -15.61 4.50
C LYS A 176 3.78 -16.77 5.42
N GLY A 177 3.77 -18.00 4.89
CA GLY A 177 4.50 -19.14 5.46
C GLY A 177 3.91 -19.80 6.71
N HIS A 178 2.76 -19.35 7.23
CA HIS A 178 2.11 -19.96 8.40
C HIS A 178 0.74 -20.49 8.01
N ASP A 179 0.47 -21.74 8.35
CA ASP A 179 -0.82 -22.40 8.15
C ASP A 179 -1.58 -22.40 9.48
N ILE A 180 -2.81 -21.89 9.48
CA ILE A 180 -3.61 -21.74 10.70
C ILE A 180 -4.93 -22.46 10.45
N GLU A 181 -5.02 -23.69 10.94
CA GLU A 181 -6.13 -24.61 10.65
C GLU A 181 -7.51 -24.05 11.04
N LYS A 182 -7.57 -23.35 12.19
CA LYS A 182 -8.82 -22.76 12.71
C LYS A 182 -9.17 -21.40 12.07
N MET A 183 -8.40 -20.94 11.07
CA MET A 183 -8.64 -19.69 10.37
C MET A 183 -9.71 -19.85 9.29
N THR A 184 -10.96 -19.52 9.62
CA THR A 184 -12.10 -19.65 8.70
C THR A 184 -12.60 -18.32 8.16
N LEU A 185 -12.22 -17.18 8.75
CA LEU A 185 -12.59 -15.85 8.26
C LEU A 185 -11.36 -14.97 8.04
N VAL A 186 -11.31 -14.28 6.89
CA VAL A 186 -10.33 -13.22 6.64
C VAL A 186 -11.02 -11.94 6.17
N GLY A 187 -10.93 -10.87 6.96
CA GLY A 187 -11.37 -9.53 6.58
C GLY A 187 -10.22 -8.70 6.01
N VAL A 188 -10.38 -8.11 4.83
CA VAL A 188 -9.42 -7.19 4.21
C VAL A 188 -9.95 -5.77 4.32
N ILE A 189 -9.16 -4.89 4.93
CA ILE A 189 -9.57 -3.52 5.26
C ILE A 189 -8.58 -2.53 4.67
N GLY A 190 -9.11 -1.50 4.00
CA GLY A 190 -8.31 -0.37 3.52
C GLY A 190 -7.42 -0.69 2.32
N LEU A 191 -7.88 -1.59 1.45
CA LEU A 191 -7.13 -1.94 0.23
C LEU A 191 -7.08 -0.78 -0.77
N ASP A 192 -8.06 0.13 -0.75
CA ASP A 192 -8.18 1.24 -1.72
C ASP A 192 -6.94 2.12 -1.78
N ALA A 193 -6.25 2.26 -0.63
CA ALA A 193 -4.99 2.99 -0.56
C ALA A 193 -3.92 2.41 -1.50
N ASN A 194 -3.94 1.09 -1.80
CA ASN A 194 -3.03 0.48 -2.77
C ASN A 194 -3.34 0.95 -4.20
N LEU A 195 -4.61 1.02 -4.56
CA LEU A 195 -5.06 1.41 -5.90
C LEU A 195 -4.81 2.90 -6.17
N GLY A 196 -4.82 3.74 -5.13
CA GLY A 196 -4.51 5.17 -5.24
C GLY A 196 -3.03 5.51 -5.32
N PHE A 197 -2.10 4.56 -5.23
CA PHE A 197 -0.68 4.87 -5.40
C PHE A 197 -0.36 5.16 -6.88
N PRO A 198 0.43 6.22 -7.19
CA PRO A 198 0.85 6.55 -8.54
C PRO A 198 1.97 5.61 -9.01
N ASP A 199 1.66 4.31 -9.09
CA ASP A 199 2.52 3.24 -9.56
C ASP A 199 1.69 2.40 -10.53
N PHE A 200 2.20 2.19 -11.75
CA PHE A 200 1.48 1.39 -12.76
C PHE A 200 1.26 -0.08 -12.33
N ARG A 201 1.99 -0.56 -11.30
CA ARG A 201 1.80 -1.89 -10.70
C ARG A 201 0.83 -1.90 -9.51
N ALA A 202 0.15 -0.79 -9.21
CA ALA A 202 -0.81 -0.70 -8.09
C ALA A 202 -1.92 -1.75 -8.18
N ALA A 203 -2.50 -1.94 -9.38
CA ALA A 203 -3.52 -2.94 -9.66
C ALA A 203 -3.00 -4.37 -9.45
N GLU A 204 -1.83 -4.69 -10.01
CA GLU A 204 -1.14 -5.99 -9.82
C GLU A 204 -0.84 -6.29 -8.36
N LYS A 205 -0.23 -5.35 -7.63
CA LYS A 205 0.09 -5.51 -6.21
C LYS A 205 -1.17 -5.74 -5.37
N THR A 206 -2.27 -5.06 -5.72
CA THR A 206 -3.58 -5.24 -5.06
C THR A 206 -4.14 -6.63 -5.34
N PHE A 207 -4.16 -7.05 -6.61
CA PHE A 207 -4.61 -8.39 -7.00
C PHE A 207 -3.79 -9.48 -6.30
N GLN A 208 -2.46 -9.41 -6.36
CA GLN A 208 -1.55 -10.36 -5.69
C GLN A 208 -1.81 -10.46 -4.19
N MET A 209 -2.04 -9.33 -3.52
CA MET A 209 -2.39 -9.33 -2.10
C MET A 209 -3.71 -10.06 -1.85
N LEU A 210 -4.75 -9.77 -2.63
CA LEU A 210 -6.07 -10.40 -2.46
C LEU A 210 -6.03 -11.90 -2.74
N THR A 211 -5.37 -12.33 -3.82
CA THR A 211 -5.19 -13.75 -4.15
C THR A 211 -4.37 -14.47 -3.09
N GLN A 212 -3.30 -13.84 -2.57
CA GLN A 212 -2.52 -14.41 -1.48
C GLN A 212 -3.36 -14.60 -0.21
N VAL A 213 -4.21 -13.62 0.10
CA VAL A 213 -5.07 -13.63 1.28
C VAL A 213 -6.17 -14.68 1.16
N ALA A 214 -6.82 -14.77 0.01
CA ALA A 214 -7.72 -15.87 -0.30
C ALA A 214 -7.01 -17.24 -0.27
N GLY A 215 -5.72 -17.26 -0.59
CA GLY A 215 -4.84 -18.40 -0.39
C GLY A 215 -4.72 -18.87 1.06
N ARG A 216 -5.13 -18.09 2.06
CA ARG A 216 -4.91 -18.38 3.49
C ARG A 216 -6.18 -18.78 4.25
N ALA A 217 -7.35 -18.41 3.77
CA ALA A 217 -8.60 -18.86 4.38
C ALA A 217 -8.89 -20.31 3.96
N GLY A 218 -9.34 -21.14 4.90
CA GLY A 218 -9.86 -22.48 4.59
C GLY A 218 -8.80 -23.48 4.11
N ARG A 219 -7.64 -23.52 4.77
CA ARG A 219 -6.60 -24.53 4.52
C ARG A 219 -6.82 -25.85 5.26
N GLY A 220 -7.67 -25.86 6.30
CA GLY A 220 -8.14 -27.09 6.95
C GLY A 220 -9.38 -27.66 6.28
N ASN A 221 -10.08 -28.55 6.98
CA ASN A 221 -11.29 -29.22 6.49
C ASN A 221 -12.53 -28.30 6.40
N LYS A 222 -12.42 -27.03 6.79
CA LYS A 222 -13.53 -26.07 6.79
C LYS A 222 -13.36 -25.05 5.66
N PRO A 223 -14.45 -24.72 4.94
CA PRO A 223 -14.38 -23.69 3.91
C PRO A 223 -14.05 -22.34 4.54
N GLY A 224 -13.09 -21.64 3.94
CA GLY A 224 -12.75 -20.28 4.32
C GLY A 224 -13.72 -19.26 3.71
N HIS A 225 -13.97 -18.18 4.44
CA HIS A 225 -14.68 -17.00 3.96
C HIS A 225 -13.76 -15.80 3.98
N VAL A 226 -13.77 -15.01 2.92
CA VAL A 226 -12.98 -13.78 2.81
C VAL A 226 -13.93 -12.63 2.58
N MET A 227 -13.78 -11.56 3.34
CA MET A 227 -14.58 -10.35 3.20
C MET A 227 -13.68 -9.17 2.87
N ILE A 228 -13.95 -8.51 1.76
CA ILE A 228 -13.15 -7.40 1.26
C ILE A 228 -13.96 -6.12 1.40
N GLN A 229 -13.50 -5.19 2.23
CA GLN A 229 -14.09 -3.86 2.35
C GLN A 229 -13.39 -2.90 1.39
N SER A 230 -14.15 -2.31 0.46
CA SER A 230 -13.62 -1.39 -0.56
C SER A 230 -14.53 -0.19 -0.75
N PHE A 231 -13.94 0.99 -0.97
CA PHE A 231 -14.68 2.16 -1.47
C PHE A 231 -14.79 2.18 -3.00
N ASN A 232 -13.98 1.37 -3.69
CA ASN A 232 -14.10 1.11 -5.11
C ASN A 232 -14.34 -0.40 -5.37
N PRO A 233 -15.51 -0.94 -4.99
CA PRO A 233 -15.76 -2.39 -5.06
C PRO A 233 -15.74 -2.91 -6.50
N THR A 234 -16.05 -2.08 -7.50
CA THR A 234 -16.13 -2.48 -8.92
C THR A 234 -14.78 -2.52 -9.62
N HIS A 235 -13.68 -2.18 -8.95
CA HIS A 235 -12.35 -2.19 -9.58
C HIS A 235 -11.99 -3.59 -10.12
N PRO A 236 -11.49 -3.73 -11.37
CA PRO A 236 -11.21 -5.03 -11.98
C PRO A 236 -10.31 -5.95 -11.14
N SER A 237 -9.24 -5.41 -10.54
CA SER A 237 -8.35 -6.18 -9.66
C SER A 237 -9.06 -6.79 -8.44
N ILE A 238 -10.14 -6.19 -7.95
CA ILE A 238 -10.89 -6.69 -6.80
C ILE A 238 -11.89 -7.75 -7.27
N GLN A 239 -12.67 -7.45 -8.32
CA GLN A 239 -13.69 -8.35 -8.85
C GLN A 239 -13.09 -9.66 -9.39
N LEU A 240 -12.00 -9.57 -10.14
CA LEU A 240 -11.30 -10.73 -10.69
C LEU A 240 -10.59 -11.53 -9.59
N ALA A 241 -10.07 -10.87 -8.54
CA ALA A 241 -9.53 -11.58 -7.39
C ALA A 241 -10.64 -12.30 -6.59
N ALA A 242 -11.80 -11.66 -6.40
CA ALA A 242 -12.94 -12.21 -5.68
C ALA A 242 -13.53 -13.45 -6.38
N THR A 243 -13.45 -13.48 -7.70
CA THR A 243 -13.94 -14.59 -8.52
C THR A 243 -12.84 -15.57 -8.95
N HIS A 244 -11.63 -15.43 -8.41
CA HIS A 244 -10.46 -16.28 -8.68
C HIS A 244 -10.02 -16.36 -10.16
N HIS A 245 -10.32 -15.34 -10.96
CA HIS A 245 -9.98 -15.29 -12.39
C HIS A 245 -8.63 -14.63 -12.65
N TYR A 246 -7.54 -15.36 -12.36
CA TYR A 246 -6.17 -14.89 -12.62
C TYR A 246 -5.90 -14.61 -14.10
N GLU A 247 -6.32 -15.51 -15.00
CA GLU A 247 -6.03 -15.40 -16.44
C GLU A 247 -6.65 -14.12 -17.02
N LYS A 248 -7.93 -13.87 -16.74
CA LYS A 248 -8.61 -12.63 -17.16
C LYS A 248 -7.95 -11.37 -16.61
N PHE A 249 -7.44 -11.41 -15.38
CA PHE A 249 -6.70 -10.30 -14.80
C PHE A 249 -5.38 -10.05 -15.56
N PHE A 250 -4.65 -11.13 -15.83
CA PHE A 250 -3.39 -11.07 -16.58
C PHE A 250 -3.60 -10.56 -18.01
N GLU A 251 -4.65 -10.99 -18.71
CA GLU A 251 -5.00 -10.50 -20.05
C GLU A 251 -5.31 -9.00 -20.05
N LEU A 252 -6.14 -8.54 -19.11
CA LEU A 252 -6.54 -7.14 -19.01
C LEU A 252 -5.37 -6.22 -18.68
N GLU A 253 -4.59 -6.55 -17.64
CA GLU A 253 -3.38 -5.80 -17.29
C GLU A 253 -2.31 -5.92 -18.38
N GLY A 254 -2.18 -7.09 -18.98
CA GLY A 254 -1.20 -7.38 -20.01
C GLY A 254 -1.42 -6.51 -21.24
N LYS A 255 -2.65 -6.46 -21.74
CA LYS A 255 -3.05 -5.60 -22.85
C LYS A 255 -2.78 -4.12 -22.54
N LEU A 256 -3.19 -3.63 -21.37
CA LEU A 256 -2.96 -2.24 -20.96
C LEU A 256 -1.46 -1.91 -20.93
N ARG A 257 -0.62 -2.80 -20.37
CA ARG A 257 0.83 -2.60 -20.30
C ARG A 257 1.48 -2.66 -21.66
N GLN A 258 1.02 -3.53 -22.55
CA GLN A 258 1.48 -3.61 -23.93
C GLN A 258 1.18 -2.31 -24.69
N GLU A 259 -0.06 -1.83 -24.62
CA GLU A 259 -0.49 -0.58 -25.27
C GLU A 259 0.31 0.64 -24.75
N LEU A 260 0.63 0.67 -23.46
CA LEU A 260 1.34 1.78 -22.81
C LEU A 260 2.86 1.61 -22.75
N ASN A 261 3.41 0.52 -23.33
CA ASN A 261 4.83 0.15 -23.29
C ASN A 261 5.41 0.07 -21.86
N TYR A 262 4.65 -0.48 -20.92
CA TYR A 262 5.12 -0.78 -19.57
C TYR A 262 5.66 -2.21 -19.45
N PRO A 263 6.58 -2.47 -18.50
CA PRO A 263 7.03 -3.83 -18.19
C PRO A 263 5.86 -4.79 -17.91
N PRO A 264 5.87 -6.02 -18.48
CA PRO A 264 7.02 -6.67 -19.11
C PRO A 264 7.20 -6.42 -20.62
N PHE A 265 6.24 -5.76 -21.29
CA PHE A 265 6.26 -5.56 -22.75
C PHE A 265 7.17 -4.41 -23.20
N GLY A 266 7.40 -3.45 -22.31
CA GLY A 266 8.40 -2.41 -22.47
C GLY A 266 9.49 -2.48 -21.40
N LYS A 267 10.55 -1.70 -21.61
CA LYS A 267 11.62 -1.46 -20.65
C LYS A 267 11.50 -0.05 -20.11
N LEU A 268 11.92 0.14 -18.87
CA LEU A 268 11.72 1.38 -18.13
C LEU A 268 13.00 1.72 -17.36
N ILE A 269 13.47 2.96 -17.48
CA ILE A 269 14.55 3.50 -16.67
C ILE A 269 14.03 4.76 -15.97
N GLN A 270 14.18 4.83 -14.66
CA GLN A 270 13.88 6.02 -13.88
C GLN A 270 15.15 6.78 -13.55
N PHE A 271 15.12 8.08 -13.79
CA PHE A 271 16.15 9.02 -13.35
C PHE A 271 15.56 9.86 -12.22
N LEU A 272 16.19 9.83 -11.05
CA LEU A 272 15.77 10.59 -9.88
C LEU A 272 16.82 11.64 -9.57
N PHE A 273 16.37 12.87 -9.34
CA PHE A 273 17.18 14.04 -9.02
C PHE A 273 16.81 14.56 -7.65
N GLN A 274 17.83 15.00 -6.91
CA GLN A 274 17.71 15.45 -5.53
C GLN A 274 18.56 16.69 -5.30
N SER A 275 17.96 17.72 -4.70
CA SER A 275 18.65 18.95 -4.34
C SER A 275 18.03 19.57 -3.09
N PRO A 276 18.82 20.20 -2.20
CA PRO A 276 18.27 20.98 -1.10
C PRO A 276 17.58 22.27 -1.56
N SER A 277 17.83 22.71 -2.79
CA SER A 277 17.24 23.90 -3.40
C SER A 277 16.31 23.51 -4.54
N GLU A 278 15.02 23.76 -4.35
CA GLU A 278 13.98 23.50 -5.35
C GLU A 278 14.18 24.33 -6.61
N ALA A 279 14.50 25.62 -6.46
CA ALA A 279 14.75 26.52 -7.60
C ALA A 279 15.86 26.00 -8.53
N ARG A 280 17.00 25.58 -7.95
CA ARG A 280 18.10 24.96 -8.72
C ARG A 280 17.68 23.66 -9.40
N LEU A 281 16.84 22.87 -8.73
CA LEU A 281 16.34 21.62 -9.29
C LEU A 281 15.40 21.89 -10.47
N ILE A 282 14.47 22.83 -10.33
CA ILE A 282 13.56 23.25 -11.41
C ILE A 282 14.34 23.79 -12.60
N GLU A 283 15.34 24.65 -12.37
CA GLU A 283 16.19 25.18 -13.43
C GLU A 283 16.92 24.07 -14.19
N ALA A 284 17.52 23.12 -13.47
CA ALA A 284 18.15 21.94 -14.06
C ALA A 284 17.15 21.07 -14.86
N MET A 285 15.93 20.91 -14.37
CA MET A 285 14.89 20.15 -15.06
C MET A 285 14.42 20.87 -16.33
N HIS A 286 14.33 22.19 -16.35
CA HIS A 286 14.06 22.95 -17.57
C HIS A 286 15.21 22.88 -18.59
N GLN A 287 16.47 22.90 -18.12
CA GLN A 287 17.61 22.66 -19.00
C GLN A 287 17.55 21.26 -19.61
N LEU A 288 17.20 20.25 -18.80
CA LEU A 288 17.02 18.88 -19.26
C LEU A 288 15.89 18.79 -20.29
N GLU A 289 14.74 19.40 -20.00
CA GLU A 289 13.56 19.43 -20.88
C GLU A 289 13.87 20.06 -22.25
N LYS A 290 14.66 21.14 -22.30
CA LYS A 290 15.12 21.74 -23.56
C LYS A 290 15.99 20.79 -24.40
N ASN A 291 16.68 19.86 -23.77
CA ASN A 291 17.53 18.87 -24.45
C ASN A 291 16.81 17.54 -24.75
N ILE A 292 15.65 17.28 -24.13
CA ILE A 292 14.81 16.09 -24.40
C ILE A 292 14.48 15.91 -25.89
N PRO A 293 14.19 16.95 -26.70
CA PRO A 293 13.96 16.78 -28.13
C PRO A 293 15.15 16.16 -28.88
N LEU A 294 16.39 16.47 -28.47
CA LEU A 294 17.60 15.82 -29.00
C LEU A 294 17.67 14.34 -28.62
N TRP A 295 16.86 13.94 -27.65
CA TRP A 295 16.77 12.59 -27.14
C TRP A 295 15.55 11.82 -27.61
N LYS A 296 14.66 12.43 -28.38
CA LYS A 296 13.52 11.74 -28.95
C LYS A 296 14.00 10.88 -30.12
N GLU A 297 13.85 9.58 -29.95
CA GLU A 297 14.07 8.58 -31.00
C GLU A 297 12.76 7.82 -31.25
N LYS A 298 12.63 7.26 -32.46
CA LYS A 298 11.48 6.43 -32.80
C LYS A 298 11.38 5.28 -31.79
N ASN A 299 10.20 5.14 -31.17
CA ASN A 299 9.89 4.14 -30.14
C ASN A 299 10.50 4.36 -28.74
N ILE A 300 11.11 5.50 -28.45
CA ILE A 300 11.51 5.89 -27.09
C ILE A 300 10.60 7.03 -26.59
N GLN A 301 9.96 6.83 -25.45
CA GLN A 301 9.13 7.83 -24.79
C GLN A 301 9.83 8.34 -23.54
N ILE A 302 9.84 9.66 -23.36
CA ILE A 302 10.33 10.31 -22.14
C ILE A 302 9.12 10.91 -21.42
N LEU A 303 8.93 10.55 -20.15
CA LEU A 303 7.85 11.08 -19.30
C LEU A 303 8.45 11.96 -18.21
N GLY A 304 7.94 13.18 -18.07
CA GLY A 304 8.55 14.22 -17.22
C GLY A 304 9.56 15.08 -18.01
N PRO A 305 10.41 15.84 -17.32
CA PRO A 305 10.62 15.85 -15.87
C PRO A 305 9.43 16.36 -15.08
N ALA A 306 9.20 15.78 -13.91
CA ALA A 306 8.12 16.16 -13.00
C ALA A 306 8.54 15.99 -11.54
N PRO A 307 7.90 16.71 -10.59
CA PRO A 307 8.04 16.42 -9.17
C PRO A 307 7.71 14.96 -8.90
N GLN A 308 8.54 14.31 -8.08
CA GLN A 308 8.27 12.93 -7.67
C GLN A 308 7.03 12.88 -6.78
N ALA A 309 6.29 11.76 -6.76
CA ALA A 309 5.09 11.60 -5.92
C ALA A 309 5.33 11.96 -4.44
N LEU A 310 6.55 11.69 -3.95
CA LEU A 310 7.08 12.27 -2.72
C LEU A 310 8.09 13.39 -3.07
N ALA A 311 7.56 14.60 -3.28
CA ALA A 311 8.28 15.73 -3.87
C ALA A 311 9.42 16.29 -2.99
N LYS A 312 9.38 16.08 -1.67
CA LYS A 312 10.47 16.45 -0.76
C LYS A 312 10.69 15.33 0.25
N LEU A 313 11.96 15.02 0.52
CA LEU A 313 12.36 13.99 1.47
C LEU A 313 13.67 14.37 2.16
N ARG A 314 13.68 14.44 3.50
CA ARG A 314 14.88 14.76 4.29
C ARG A 314 15.57 16.04 3.80
N ASN A 315 14.80 17.11 3.60
CA ASN A 315 15.24 18.40 3.07
C ASN A 315 15.79 18.37 1.64
N GLN A 316 15.57 17.28 0.90
CA GLN A 316 15.89 17.19 -0.52
C GLN A 316 14.61 17.24 -1.33
N PHE A 317 14.47 18.23 -2.19
CA PHE A 317 13.46 18.23 -3.25
C PHE A 317 13.78 17.14 -4.25
N ARG A 318 12.75 16.49 -4.79
CA ARG A 318 12.85 15.28 -5.61
C ARG A 318 12.09 15.47 -6.90
N TRP A 319 12.79 15.33 -8.01
CA TRP A 319 12.23 15.32 -9.35
C TRP A 319 12.64 14.05 -10.04
N HIS A 320 11.84 13.61 -11.00
CA HIS A 320 12.21 12.47 -11.82
C HIS A 320 11.86 12.70 -13.28
N PHE A 321 12.41 11.87 -14.15
CA PHE A 321 11.79 11.56 -15.42
C PHE A 321 12.00 10.06 -15.69
N LEU A 322 11.19 9.55 -16.61
CA LEU A 322 11.21 8.16 -17.01
C LEU A 322 11.56 8.07 -18.49
N ILE A 323 12.36 7.09 -18.87
CA ILE A 323 12.54 6.70 -20.26
C ILE A 323 11.94 5.32 -20.45
N LYS A 324 11.02 5.19 -21.41
CA LYS A 324 10.37 3.94 -21.81
C LYS A 324 10.73 3.60 -23.25
N GLY A 325 10.92 2.32 -23.54
CA GLY A 325 11.21 1.85 -24.89
C GLY A 325 11.12 0.34 -25.02
N PRO A 326 11.17 -0.19 -26.25
CA PRO A 326 10.93 -1.62 -26.51
C PRO A 326 12.11 -2.52 -26.13
N SER A 327 13.33 -1.98 -25.99
CA SER A 327 14.53 -2.79 -25.76
C SER A 327 15.47 -2.18 -24.72
N SER A 328 16.11 -3.02 -23.91
CA SER A 328 17.12 -2.58 -22.96
C SER A 328 18.34 -1.99 -23.66
N LYS A 329 18.70 -2.50 -24.85
CA LYS A 329 19.85 -2.01 -25.61
C LYS A 329 19.66 -0.56 -26.04
N SER A 330 18.52 -0.24 -26.67
CA SER A 330 18.23 1.14 -27.09
C SER A 330 18.12 2.10 -25.91
N LEU A 331 17.47 1.67 -24.83
CA LEU A 331 17.39 2.48 -23.60
C LEU A 331 18.74 2.70 -22.94
N ASN A 332 19.62 1.69 -22.91
CA ASN A 332 20.95 1.83 -22.31
C ASN A 332 21.82 2.81 -23.08
N THR A 333 21.81 2.75 -24.42
CA THR A 333 22.49 3.74 -25.25
C THR A 333 21.99 5.14 -24.92
N LYS A 334 20.67 5.29 -24.76
CA LYS A 334 20.10 6.59 -24.46
C LYS A 334 20.41 7.09 -23.06
N ALA A 335 20.31 6.20 -22.08
CA ALA A 335 20.65 6.48 -20.70
C ALA A 335 22.10 6.97 -20.58
N ARG A 336 23.05 6.39 -21.33
CA ARG A 336 24.45 6.86 -21.36
C ARG A 336 24.57 8.30 -21.87
N GLN A 337 23.92 8.65 -22.97
CA GLN A 337 23.92 10.03 -23.48
C GLN A 337 23.37 11.02 -22.43
N VAL A 338 22.33 10.62 -21.71
CA VAL A 338 21.79 11.44 -20.62
C VAL A 338 22.76 11.51 -19.45
N ILE A 339 23.40 10.41 -19.07
CA ILE A 339 24.45 10.39 -18.02
C ILE A 339 25.60 11.33 -18.35
N ASP A 340 26.10 11.28 -19.58
CA ASP A 340 27.21 12.13 -20.02
C ASP A 340 26.81 13.61 -19.94
N TRP A 341 25.61 13.94 -20.43
CA TRP A 341 25.06 15.29 -20.32
C TRP A 341 24.89 15.72 -18.85
N MET A 342 24.36 14.85 -17.99
CA MET A 342 24.17 15.13 -16.57
C MET A 342 25.50 15.35 -15.84
N GLY A 343 26.52 14.54 -16.13
CA GLY A 343 27.84 14.66 -15.53
C GLY A 343 28.53 15.99 -15.85
N ILE A 344 28.26 16.55 -17.02
CA ILE A 344 28.79 17.84 -17.46
C ILE A 344 27.99 19.02 -16.88
N ASN A 345 26.65 18.94 -16.93
CA ASN A 345 25.77 20.09 -16.72
C ASN A 345 25.19 20.17 -15.30
N LEU A 346 25.00 19.04 -14.60
CA LEU A 346 24.35 19.02 -13.29
C LEU A 346 25.37 19.08 -12.15
N LYS A 347 25.81 20.30 -11.82
CA LYS A 347 26.64 20.54 -10.63
C LYS A 347 25.76 20.66 -9.39
N ASN A 348 26.20 20.07 -8.27
CA ASN A 348 25.55 20.14 -6.95
C ASN A 348 24.10 19.61 -6.90
N ILE A 349 23.71 18.75 -7.85
CA ILE A 349 22.46 17.98 -7.83
C ILE A 349 22.83 16.51 -7.73
N ARG A 350 22.31 15.84 -6.71
CA ARG A 350 22.47 14.40 -6.56
C ARG A 350 21.50 13.72 -7.51
N TRP A 351 21.96 12.71 -8.25
CA TRP A 351 21.11 11.92 -9.11
C TRP A 351 21.32 10.42 -8.87
N SER A 352 20.30 9.63 -9.21
CA SER A 352 20.35 8.16 -9.20
C SER A 352 19.51 7.61 -10.34
N ILE A 353 19.91 6.44 -10.83
CA ILE A 353 19.27 5.79 -11.97
C ILE A 353 18.82 4.41 -11.51
N ASP A 354 17.55 4.09 -11.75
CA ASP A 354 16.97 2.79 -11.47
C ASP A 354 16.53 2.15 -12.80
N VAL A 355 17.16 1.02 -13.14
CA VAL A 355 16.88 0.27 -14.36
C VAL A 355 15.87 -0.82 -14.02
N ASP A 356 14.77 -0.85 -14.77
CA ASP A 356 13.62 -1.71 -14.52
C ASP A 356 13.04 -1.54 -13.10
N PRO A 357 12.66 -0.30 -12.70
CA PRO A 357 12.24 0.00 -11.34
C PRO A 357 11.00 -0.82 -10.94
N GLN A 358 11.06 -1.40 -9.75
CA GLN A 358 9.97 -2.20 -9.15
C GLN A 358 9.00 -1.35 -8.31
N ASN A 359 9.41 -0.13 -7.97
CA ASN A 359 8.63 0.82 -7.20
C ASN A 359 8.88 2.23 -7.75
N MET A 360 7.83 3.02 -7.91
CA MET A 360 7.93 4.36 -8.51
C MET A 360 8.16 5.49 -7.48
N LEU A 361 8.19 5.20 -6.18
CA LEU A 361 8.26 6.16 -5.06
C LEU A 361 9.67 6.60 -4.63
#